data_AF-A0A7T8KG32-F1
#
_entry.id   AF-A0A7T8KG32-F1
#
_cell.length_a   1.000
_cell.length_b   1.000
_cell.length_c   1.000
_cell.angle_alpha   90.00
_cell.angle_beta   90.00
_cell.angle_gamma   90.00
#
_symmetry.space_group_name_H-M   'P 1'
#
loop_
_entity.id
_entity.type
_entity.pdbx_description
1 polymer ?
#
loop_
_entity_poly.entity_id
_entity_poly.type
_entity_poly.pdbx_seq_one_letter_code
_entity_poly.pdbx_strand_id
1 'polypeptide(L)'
;IRRGEGEDCGINATSENCMYYARWMVQNDPVIAHAFCDGQKTYLLNLIECGTAQKTAEYCAQILCKAIQQMKNEYQKDVFAICTDNEAKMKKLCKLLNVRHPDMITYGCNAHYLALLEADTSSMSVMKKVLEVHKFFRT
;
A
#
# COMPACT_ATOMS: atom_id res chain seq x y z
N ILE A 1 23.73 -5.88 -8.66
CA ILE A 1 22.26 -5.82 -8.44
C ILE A 1 22.07 -5.61 -6.94
N ARG A 2 21.87 -4.36 -6.50
CA ARG A 2 21.76 -4.03 -5.07
C ARG A 2 20.40 -4.51 -4.56
N ARG A 3 20.41 -5.39 -3.56
CA ARG A 3 19.22 -5.75 -2.78
C ARG A 3 18.81 -4.49 -2.03
N GLY A 4 17.66 -3.92 -2.37
CA GLY A 4 17.04 -2.85 -1.60
C GLY A 4 16.57 -3.44 -0.29
N GLU A 5 17.21 -3.04 0.81
CA GLU A 5 16.71 -3.22 2.16
C GLU A 5 15.37 -2.47 2.22
N GLY A 6 14.30 -3.20 2.52
CA GLY A 6 12.99 -2.59 2.71
C GLY A 6 13.07 -1.65 3.89
N GLU A 7 12.85 -0.36 3.66
CA GLU A 7 12.69 0.63 4.73
C GLU A 7 11.54 0.18 5.63
N ASP A 8 11.90 -0.16 6.86
CA ASP A 8 10.99 -0.54 7.92
C ASP A 8 10.13 0.68 8.25
N CYS A 9 8.88 0.68 7.79
CA CYS A 9 7.98 1.82 7.91
C CYS A 9 7.38 1.87 9.32
N GLY A 10 8.23 2.02 10.36
CA GLY A 10 7.90 2.63 11.64
C GLY A 10 6.66 2.12 12.41
N ILE A 11 6.20 0.89 12.20
CA ILE A 11 5.17 0.29 13.05
C ILE A 11 5.90 -0.58 14.05
N ASN A 12 5.88 -0.20 15.32
CA ASN A 12 6.13 -1.12 16.41
C ASN A 12 5.09 -2.24 16.31
N ALA A 13 5.41 -3.27 15.53
CA ALA A 13 4.59 -4.44 15.36
C ALA A 13 4.71 -5.26 16.65
N THR A 14 3.97 -4.82 17.66
CA THR A 14 3.73 -5.60 18.86
C THR A 14 2.98 -6.86 18.44
N SER A 15 3.70 -7.97 18.20
CA SER A 15 3.19 -9.35 18.18
C SER A 15 2.00 -9.72 17.27
N GLU A 16 1.61 -8.90 16.30
CA GLU A 16 0.33 -9.09 15.61
C GLU A 16 0.47 -9.24 14.08
N ASN A 17 -0.33 -10.15 13.50
CA ASN A 17 -0.36 -10.57 12.09
C ASN A 17 -0.95 -9.51 11.12
N CYS A 18 -0.14 -8.54 10.68
CA CYS A 18 -0.62 -7.43 9.84
C CYS A 18 -0.42 -7.71 8.35
N MET A 19 -1.37 -7.31 7.51
CA MET A 19 -1.19 -7.33 6.06
C MET A 19 -1.11 -5.93 5.46
N TYR A 20 -0.06 -5.71 4.69
CA TYR A 20 0.16 -4.49 3.92
C TYR A 20 -0.37 -4.67 2.51
N TYR A 21 -1.12 -3.67 2.06
CA TYR A 21 -1.56 -3.53 0.69
C TYR A 21 -0.85 -2.33 0.08
N ALA A 22 0.00 -2.59 -0.90
CA ALA A 22 0.69 -1.56 -1.66
C ALA A 22 0.26 -1.58 -3.12
N ARG A 23 0.12 -0.39 -3.69
CA ARG A 23 -0.16 -0.21 -5.11
C ARG A 23 0.89 0.70 -5.71
N TRP A 24 1.47 0.27 -6.83
CA TRP A 24 2.49 1.04 -7.55
C TRP A 24 2.31 0.94 -9.06
N MET A 25 2.98 1.81 -9.83
CA MET A 25 2.98 1.77 -11.29
C MET A 25 4.38 1.47 -11.81
N VAL A 26 4.57 0.34 -12.49
CA VAL A 26 5.83 -0.05 -13.13
C VAL A 26 5.63 0.08 -14.64
N GLN A 27 6.35 0.99 -15.30
CA GLN A 27 6.22 1.21 -16.74
C GLN A 27 4.78 1.48 -17.23
N ASN A 28 3.98 2.19 -16.42
CA ASN A 28 2.54 2.44 -16.59
C ASN A 28 1.61 1.25 -16.31
N ASP A 29 2.15 0.09 -15.99
CA ASP A 29 1.36 -1.06 -15.55
C ASP A 29 1.17 -1.04 -14.03
N PRO A 30 -0.09 -1.04 -13.56
CA PRO A 30 -0.40 -1.00 -12.15
C PRO A 30 -0.22 -2.39 -11.53
N VAL A 31 0.61 -2.44 -10.50
CA VAL A 31 0.84 -3.65 -9.72
C VAL A 31 0.23 -3.47 -8.35
N ILE A 32 -0.51 -4.49 -7.90
CA ILE A 32 -0.94 -4.64 -6.51
C ILE A 32 0.01 -5.63 -5.84
N ALA A 33 0.55 -5.25 -4.69
CA ALA A 33 1.38 -6.11 -3.86
C ALA A 33 0.71 -6.31 -2.50
N HIS A 34 0.68 -7.55 -2.03
CA HIS A 34 0.35 -7.86 -0.64
C HIS A 34 1.60 -8.35 0.07
N ALA A 35 1.89 -7.77 1.21
CA ALA A 35 2.93 -8.24 2.11
C ALA A 35 2.32 -8.54 3.49
N PHE A 36 2.84 -9.55 4.17
CA PHE A 36 2.38 -9.97 5.48
C PHE A 36 3.51 -9.79 6.49
N CYS A 37 3.20 -9.28 7.67
CA CYS A 37 4.12 -9.16 8.78
C CYS A 37 3.59 -9.91 9.99
N ASP A 38 4.44 -10.74 10.58
CA ASP A 38 4.15 -11.54 11.78
C ASP A 38 4.61 -10.87 13.08
N GLY A 39 4.97 -9.59 13.02
CA GLY A 39 5.54 -8.83 14.13
C GLY A 39 7.08 -8.85 14.19
N GLN A 40 7.74 -9.76 13.47
CA GLN A 40 9.21 -9.84 13.45
C GLN A 40 9.80 -9.66 12.06
N LYS A 41 9.09 -10.18 11.04
CA LYS A 41 9.55 -10.21 9.65
C LYS A 41 8.41 -9.87 8.73
N THR A 42 8.79 -9.36 7.56
CA THR A 42 7.85 -9.06 6.48
C THR A 42 8.10 -10.00 5.32
N TYR A 43 7.02 -10.56 4.79
CA TYR A 43 7.00 -11.53 3.71
C TYR A 43 6.19 -10.98 2.55
N LEU A 44 6.72 -11.08 1.34
CA LEU A 44 5.93 -10.79 0.14
C LEU A 44 4.99 -11.99 -0.12
N LEU A 45 3.68 -11.76 -0.08
CA LEU A 45 2.69 -12.80 -0.30
C LEU A 45 2.42 -12.99 -1.79
N ASN A 46 2.06 -11.93 -2.49
CA ASN A 46 1.78 -11.99 -3.92
C ASN A 46 1.96 -10.62 -4.60
N LEU A 47 2.14 -10.71 -5.92
CA LEU A 47 2.19 -9.58 -6.84
C LEU A 47 1.15 -9.84 -7.93
N ILE A 48 0.25 -8.88 -8.12
CA ILE A 48 -0.84 -9.00 -9.06
C ILE A 48 -0.71 -7.85 -10.05
N GLU A 49 -0.41 -8.22 -11.28
CA GLU A 49 -0.49 -7.30 -12.42
C GLU A 49 -1.97 -7.03 -12.70
N CYS A 50 -2.37 -5.78 -12.49
CA CYS A 50 -3.68 -5.32 -12.91
C CYS A 50 -3.50 -4.74 -14.30
N GLY A 51 -4.28 -5.17 -15.29
CA GLY A 51 -4.28 -4.47 -16.56
C GLY A 51 -4.70 -2.99 -16.40
N THR A 52 -4.72 -2.26 -17.51
CA THR A 52 -5.10 -0.84 -17.53
C THR A 52 -6.55 -0.56 -17.09
N ALA A 53 -7.43 -1.56 -17.12
CA ALA A 53 -8.88 -1.34 -17.16
C ALA A 53 -9.65 -1.41 -15.82
N GLN A 54 -9.15 -2.06 -14.75
CA GLN A 54 -9.99 -2.29 -13.55
C GLN A 54 -9.22 -2.08 -12.25
N LYS A 55 -9.31 -0.86 -11.72
CA LYS A 55 -8.80 -0.48 -10.40
C LYS A 55 -9.90 0.20 -9.60
N THR A 56 -11.07 -0.42 -9.51
CA THR A 56 -12.15 0.07 -8.64
C THR A 56 -11.87 -0.34 -7.19
N ALA A 57 -12.52 0.33 -6.22
CA ALA A 57 -12.36 -0.03 -4.81
C ALA A 57 -12.90 -1.44 -4.55
N GLU A 58 -13.95 -1.83 -5.26
CA GLU A 58 -14.61 -3.14 -5.17
C GLU A 58 -13.68 -4.26 -5.63
N TYR A 59 -12.98 -4.06 -6.75
CA TYR A 59 -12.00 -5.02 -7.26
C TYR A 59 -10.82 -5.19 -6.31
N CYS A 60 -10.28 -4.06 -5.81
CA CYS A 60 -9.18 -4.10 -4.84
C CYS A 60 -9.60 -4.79 -3.53
N ALA A 61 -10.84 -4.55 -3.07
CA ALA A 61 -11.40 -5.24 -1.89
C ALA A 61 -11.57 -6.75 -2.12
N GLN A 62 -12.00 -7.18 -3.31
CA GLN A 62 -12.10 -8.60 -3.66
C GLN A 62 -10.74 -9.28 -3.64
N ILE A 63 -9.73 -8.64 -4.24
CA ILE A 63 -8.35 -9.15 -4.22
C ILE A 63 -7.84 -9.27 -2.79
N LEU A 64 -8.04 -8.24 -1.97
CA LEU A 64 -7.59 -8.23 -0.59
C LEU A 64 -8.26 -9.32 0.23
N CYS A 65 -9.57 -9.54 0.06
CA CYS A 65 -10.29 -10.64 0.70
C CYS A 65 -9.71 -12.01 0.30
N LYS A 66 -9.33 -12.19 -0.97
CA LYS A 66 -8.66 -13.42 -1.43
C LYS A 66 -7.31 -13.61 -0.75
N ALA A 67 -6.53 -12.55 -0.58
CA ALA A 67 -5.25 -12.60 0.11
C ALA A 67 -5.42 -12.97 1.60
N ILE A 68 -6.42 -12.41 2.29
CA ILE A 68 -6.76 -12.80 3.68
C ILE A 68 -7.12 -14.29 3.74
N GLN A 69 -7.98 -14.74 2.82
CA GLN A 69 -8.39 -16.14 2.76
C GLN A 69 -7.20 -17.07 2.47
N GLN A 70 -6.27 -16.64 1.61
CA GLN A 70 -5.03 -17.33 1.32
C GLN A 70 -4.19 -17.51 2.59
N MET A 71 -3.99 -16.44 3.36
CA MET A 71 -3.28 -16.49 4.65
C MET A 71 -3.91 -17.49 5.62
N LYS A 72 -5.25 -17.50 5.71
CA LYS A 72 -5.98 -18.40 6.59
C LYS A 72 -5.88 -19.86 6.14
N ASN A 73 -6.04 -20.13 4.84
CA ASN A 73 -6.14 -21.49 4.32
C ASN A 73 -4.78 -22.15 4.11
N GLU A 74 -3.82 -21.44 3.52
CA GLU A 74 -2.52 -22.01 3.14
C GLU A 74 -1.50 -21.92 4.27
N TYR A 75 -1.54 -20.82 5.03
CA TYR A 75 -0.54 -20.53 6.06
C TYR A 75 -1.08 -20.67 7.49
N GLN A 76 -2.39 -20.93 7.65
CA GLN A 76 -3.05 -21.05 8.95
C GLN A 76 -2.80 -19.84 9.86
N LYS A 77 -2.79 -18.63 9.26
CA LYS A 77 -2.63 -17.36 9.96
C LYS A 77 -3.87 -16.50 9.79
N ASP A 78 -4.35 -15.97 10.90
CA ASP A 78 -5.41 -14.96 10.89
C ASP A 78 -4.81 -13.56 10.80
N VAL A 79 -5.31 -12.76 9.86
CA VAL A 79 -4.93 -11.36 9.68
C VAL A 79 -5.82 -10.51 10.60
N PHE A 80 -5.21 -9.72 11.48
CA PHE A 80 -5.95 -8.87 12.44
C PHE A 80 -6.07 -7.41 11.96
N ALA A 81 -5.09 -6.93 11.19
CA ALA A 81 -5.04 -5.55 10.74
C ALA A 81 -4.50 -5.42 9.32
N ILE A 82 -4.94 -4.34 8.65
CA ILE A 82 -4.56 -4.02 7.29
C ILE A 82 -4.14 -2.57 7.16
N CYS A 83 -2.98 -2.38 6.53
CA CYS A 83 -2.46 -1.08 6.14
C CYS A 83 -2.68 -0.87 4.64
N THR A 84 -3.35 0.21 4.24
CA THR A 84 -3.49 0.63 2.84
C THR A 84 -2.94 2.04 2.63
N ASP A 85 -2.71 2.44 1.38
CA ASP A 85 -2.47 3.85 1.09
C ASP A 85 -3.70 4.73 1.46
N ASN A 86 -3.49 6.05 1.53
CA ASN A 86 -4.51 7.05 1.88
C ASN A 86 -5.34 7.59 0.70
N GLU A 87 -5.22 7.02 -0.50
CA GLU A 87 -6.02 7.41 -1.66
C GLU A 87 -7.52 7.23 -1.33
N ALA A 88 -8.37 8.12 -1.85
CA ALA A 88 -9.82 8.08 -1.60
C ALA A 88 -10.45 6.70 -1.91
N LYS A 89 -9.90 6.01 -2.91
CA LYS A 89 -10.29 4.66 -3.30
C LYS A 89 -9.95 3.61 -2.24
N MET A 90 -8.78 3.70 -1.62
CA MET A 90 -8.38 2.78 -0.57
C MET A 90 -9.18 3.00 0.70
N LYS A 91 -9.51 4.26 1.02
CA LYS A 91 -10.49 4.56 2.08
C LYS A 91 -11.86 3.91 1.82
N LYS A 92 -12.32 3.89 0.57
CA LYS A 92 -13.55 3.17 0.19
C LYS A 92 -13.40 1.65 0.32
N LEU A 93 -12.24 1.10 -0.06
CA LEU A 93 -11.92 -0.31 0.15
C LEU A 93 -11.98 -0.67 1.65
N CYS A 94 -11.37 0.12 2.55
CA CYS A 94 -11.40 -0.15 3.98
C CYS A 94 -12.84 -0.18 4.51
N LYS A 95 -13.71 0.72 4.05
CA LYS A 95 -15.14 0.69 4.39
C LYS A 95 -15.83 -0.59 3.92
N LEU A 96 -15.57 -1.02 2.69
CA LEU A 96 -16.12 -2.28 2.15
C LEU A 96 -15.60 -3.50 2.93
N LEU A 97 -14.35 -3.42 3.40
CA LEU A 97 -13.70 -4.49 4.14
C LEU A 97 -14.26 -4.60 5.56
N ASN A 98 -14.46 -3.48 6.27
CA ASN A 98 -15.04 -3.46 7.61
C ASN A 98 -16.49 -4.01 7.62
N VAL A 99 -17.23 -3.90 6.52
CA VAL A 99 -18.55 -4.55 6.40
C VAL A 99 -18.44 -6.08 6.36
N ARG A 100 -17.37 -6.62 5.77
CA ARG A 100 -17.13 -8.08 5.64
C ARG A 100 -16.40 -8.67 6.84
N HIS A 101 -15.54 -7.87 7.46
CA HIS A 101 -14.68 -8.23 8.58
C HIS A 101 -14.74 -7.10 9.62
N PRO A 102 -15.82 -7.05 10.43
CA PRO A 102 -16.06 -5.93 11.36
C PRO A 102 -15.00 -5.81 12.44
N ASP A 103 -14.35 -6.92 12.81
CA ASP A 103 -13.31 -6.95 13.84
C ASP A 103 -11.91 -6.58 13.28
N MET A 104 -11.79 -6.34 11.98
CA MET A 104 -10.51 -6.07 11.35
C MET A 104 -10.14 -4.59 11.45
N ILE A 105 -8.94 -4.34 11.97
CA ILE A 105 -8.41 -2.98 12.08
C ILE A 105 -7.91 -2.54 10.71
N THR A 106 -8.36 -1.38 10.23
CA THR A 106 -7.88 -0.79 8.97
C THR A 106 -7.26 0.57 9.24
N TYR A 107 -6.05 0.79 8.74
CA TYR A 107 -5.34 2.06 8.89
C TYR A 107 -4.61 2.49 7.62
N GLY A 108 -4.34 3.78 7.56
CA GLY A 108 -3.68 4.45 6.45
C GLY A 108 -2.16 4.43 6.56
N CYS A 109 -1.48 4.43 5.43
CA CYS A 109 -0.02 4.42 5.36
C CYS A 109 0.57 5.77 5.82
N ASN A 110 1.45 5.72 6.81
CA ASN A 110 2.17 6.89 7.32
C ASN A 110 3.09 7.51 6.27
N ALA A 111 3.77 6.71 5.45
CA ALA A 111 4.61 7.22 4.37
C ALA A 111 3.79 8.04 3.35
N HIS A 112 2.56 7.59 3.04
CA HIS A 112 1.68 8.37 2.18
C HIS A 112 1.20 9.65 2.88
N TYR A 113 0.94 9.64 4.20
CA TYR A 113 0.65 10.88 4.93
C TYR A 113 1.80 11.89 4.87
N LEU A 114 3.04 11.44 5.03
CA LEU A 114 4.21 12.33 4.95
C LEU A 114 4.37 12.91 3.55
N ALA A 115 4.16 12.11 2.50
CA ALA A 115 4.18 12.59 1.12
C ALA A 115 3.07 13.64 0.84
N LEU A 116 1.88 13.46 1.41
CA LEU A 116 0.80 14.45 1.32
C LEU A 116 1.15 15.74 2.08
N LEU A 117 1.73 15.62 3.27
CA LEU A 117 2.16 16.76 4.06
C LEU A 117 3.29 17.55 3.36
N GLU A 118 4.24 16.86 2.73
CA GLU A 118 5.29 17.49 1.93
C GLU A 118 4.67 18.32 0.80
N ALA A 119 3.67 17.79 0.09
CA ALA A 119 2.99 18.51 -0.99
C ALA A 119 2.30 19.78 -0.48
N ASP A 120 1.73 19.75 0.72
CA ASP A 120 1.03 20.89 1.33
C ASP A 120 1.99 21.96 1.88
N THR A 121 3.15 21.54 2.38
CA THR A 121 4.12 22.44 3.04
C THR A 121 5.17 23.00 2.08
N SER A 122 5.37 22.36 0.93
CA SER A 122 6.39 22.76 -0.05
C SER A 122 6.06 24.08 -0.72
N SER A 123 7.07 24.96 -0.81
CA SER A 123 6.94 26.22 -1.54
C SER A 123 6.84 25.96 -3.05
N MET A 124 5.63 26.15 -3.60
CA MET A 124 5.35 26.01 -5.03
C MET A 124 6.28 26.86 -5.91
N SER A 125 6.73 28.01 -5.41
CA SER A 125 7.65 28.90 -6.13
C SER A 125 9.05 28.30 -6.33
N VAL A 126 9.55 27.54 -5.34
CA VAL A 126 10.85 26.85 -5.40
C VAL A 126 10.71 25.60 -6.25
N MET A 127 9.65 24.81 -6.04
CA MET A 127 9.38 23.60 -6.82
C MET A 127 9.29 23.87 -8.32
N LYS A 128 8.67 25.00 -8.72
CA LYS A 128 8.59 25.39 -10.13
C LYS A 128 9.97 25.58 -10.76
N LYS A 129 10.90 26.26 -10.07
CA LYS A 129 12.28 26.46 -10.56
C LYS A 129 13.03 25.14 -10.68
N VAL A 130 12.90 24.27 -9.69
CA VAL A 130 13.51 22.93 -9.72
C VAL A 130 13.00 22.11 -10.91
N LEU A 131 11.68 22.15 -11.17
CA LEU A 131 11.08 21.46 -12.32
C LEU A 131 11.56 22.01 -13.66
N GLU A 132 11.78 23.32 -13.79
CA GLU A 132 12.34 23.94 -14.99
C GLU A 132 13.76 23.45 -15.27
N VAL A 133 14.62 23.44 -14.24
CA VAL A 133 15.98 22.89 -14.34
C VAL A 133 15.95 21.40 -14.68
N HIS A 134 15.10 20.62 -14.03
CA HIS A 134 14.99 19.19 -14.32
C HIS A 134 14.52 18.93 -15.76
N LYS A 135 13.55 19.71 -16.26
CA LYS A 135 13.09 19.61 -17.66
C LYS A 135 14.21 19.91 -18.65
N PHE A 136 15.04 20.91 -18.36
CA PHE A 136 16.20 21.25 -19.21
C PHE A 136 17.16 20.06 -19.36
N PHE A 137 17.52 19.39 -18.27
CA PHE A 137 18.45 18.24 -18.27
C PHE A 137 17.82 16.90 -18.68
N ARG A 138 16.50 16.82 -18.75
CA ARG A 138 15.78 15.60 -19.18
C ARG A 138 15.73 15.46 -20.71
N THR A 139 16.03 16.53 -21.44
CA THR A 139 16.28 16.52 -22.89
C THR A 139 17.64 15.91 -23.20
#